data_AF-A0A6J8B7T1-F1
#
_entry.id   AF-A0A6J8B7T1-F1
#
_cell.length_a   1.000
_cell.length_b   1.000
_cell.length_c   1.000
_cell.angle_alpha   90.00
_cell.angle_beta   90.00
_cell.angle_gamma   90.00
#
_symmetry.space_group_name_H-M   'P 1'
#
loop_
_entity.id
_entity.type
_entity.pdbx_description
1 polymer ?
#
loop_
_entity_poly.entity_id
_entity_poly.type
_entity_poly.pdbx_seq_one_letter_code
_entity_poly.pdbx_strand_id
1 'polypeptide(L)'
;MVSLSGALAATWVPFVVIIILALLFSVVYIKDSVENTVAIGYYTLYALVTFCLFLLLPFMYFFYEEKDESNPTSCKSKFCTASKYTVVFLFIAGVLMLIGGLVPSKRQPNVNATEWDNVKNLFMQMGTNGGEDALSFVISVLSLIGMLALITYTAYGMSALPMSLIKGQSNAKSELEKVRQKQKDTKAHIQSVREKYGSRGNRNRQTVSKLEEDERLLERQEAHLEEKTNCFHRCLVIFRPFEVVIGVAFQLLTLLIFLSLLLTNIDKALHGKGYKLGYALPKRTLPNPIDIVLVFCQKVFPLDYILFTAVVMYLIFCSMSGVRNIGIWFFWLKMYKIRPRRTRPQGILMLCMILMFIILAINIIVYQLTPQYSMYGSQMYKAAHNTTVLNKPTISYKLEHCSLDTSRDDCVITRMALLLNRFFYKMWFFGAAYYWATWIFLGFMVLGFLVAVIKKRKSAIDGEVDEDDFDESDEEMIHA
;
A
#
# COMPACT_ATOMS: atom_id res chain seq x y z
N MET A 1 -21.79 -6.30 5.71
CA MET A 1 -21.62 -5.80 4.33
C MET A 1 -21.87 -4.29 4.19
N VAL A 2 -22.80 -3.66 4.93
CA VAL A 2 -23.08 -2.20 4.84
C VAL A 2 -22.00 -1.30 5.49
N SER A 3 -21.16 -1.83 6.39
CA SER A 3 -20.07 -1.05 7.02
C SER A 3 -18.79 -0.97 6.16
N LEU A 4 -18.58 -1.91 5.24
CA LEU A 4 -17.42 -1.92 4.35
C LEU A 4 -17.68 -1.01 3.14
N SER A 5 -18.90 -1.00 2.61
CA SER A 5 -19.30 -0.18 1.47
C SER A 5 -19.29 1.33 1.77
N GLY A 6 -19.72 1.76 2.96
CA GLY A 6 -19.75 3.19 3.33
C GLY A 6 -18.35 3.79 3.57
N ALA A 7 -17.45 3.03 4.19
CA ALA A 7 -16.07 3.49 4.42
C ALA A 7 -15.22 3.44 3.14
N LEU A 8 -15.45 2.43 2.28
CA LEU A 8 -14.89 2.41 0.93
C LEU A 8 -15.44 3.58 0.10
N ALA A 9 -16.75 3.85 0.09
CA ALA A 9 -17.32 4.95 -0.69
C ALA A 9 -16.70 6.32 -0.34
N ALA A 10 -16.43 6.61 0.94
CA ALA A 10 -15.83 7.87 1.36
C ALA A 10 -14.33 8.00 1.05
N THR A 11 -13.56 6.89 1.06
CA THR A 11 -12.15 6.89 0.65
C THR A 11 -11.97 6.84 -0.86
N TRP A 12 -12.99 6.43 -1.61
CA TRP A 12 -12.94 6.35 -3.06
C TRP A 12 -13.12 7.69 -3.74
N VAL A 13 -13.76 8.69 -3.11
CA VAL A 13 -13.97 10.01 -3.73
C VAL A 13 -12.66 10.66 -4.20
N PRO A 14 -11.59 10.79 -3.38
CA PRO A 14 -10.33 11.34 -3.88
C PRO A 14 -9.65 10.44 -4.93
N PHE A 15 -9.80 9.11 -4.84
CA PHE A 15 -9.20 8.16 -5.78
C PHE A 15 -9.88 8.18 -7.15
N VAL A 16 -11.20 8.21 -7.14
CA VAL A 16 -12.08 8.35 -8.30
C VAL A 16 -11.93 9.74 -8.89
N VAL A 17 -11.71 10.79 -8.09
CA VAL A 17 -11.39 12.13 -8.61
C VAL A 17 -10.01 12.14 -9.29
N ILE A 18 -8.99 11.48 -8.73
CA ILE A 18 -7.66 11.37 -9.38
C ILE A 18 -7.73 10.52 -10.65
N ILE A 19 -8.48 9.41 -10.63
CA ILE A 19 -8.69 8.54 -11.78
C ILE A 19 -9.55 9.24 -12.85
N ILE A 20 -10.61 9.95 -12.47
CA ILE A 20 -11.45 10.74 -13.38
C ILE A 20 -10.67 11.92 -13.93
N LEU A 21 -9.83 12.60 -13.13
CA LEU A 21 -8.94 13.65 -13.63
C LEU A 21 -7.89 13.07 -14.58
N ALA A 22 -7.31 11.91 -14.27
CA ALA A 22 -6.38 11.22 -15.17
C ALA A 22 -7.05 10.74 -16.46
N LEU A 23 -8.28 10.22 -16.38
CA LEU A 23 -9.08 9.79 -17.53
C LEU A 23 -9.58 10.98 -18.35
N LEU A 24 -10.02 12.07 -17.73
CA LEU A 24 -10.34 13.34 -18.40
C LEU A 24 -9.11 13.92 -19.08
N PHE A 25 -7.94 13.84 -18.45
CA PHE A 25 -6.67 14.25 -19.05
C PHE A 25 -6.26 13.34 -20.23
N SER A 26 -6.53 12.03 -20.15
CA SER A 26 -6.32 11.07 -21.24
C SER A 26 -7.31 11.22 -22.40
N VAL A 27 -8.54 11.68 -22.15
CA VAL A 27 -9.57 11.85 -23.21
C VAL A 27 -9.42 13.18 -23.95
N VAL A 28 -8.79 14.21 -23.36
CA VAL A 28 -8.81 15.58 -23.91
C VAL A 28 -7.67 15.92 -24.88
N TYR A 29 -6.64 15.09 -25.12
CA TYR A 29 -5.50 15.54 -25.97
C TYR A 29 -5.02 14.57 -27.06
N ILE A 30 -5.09 15.03 -28.31
CA ILE A 30 -4.92 14.29 -29.58
C ILE A 30 -3.52 14.49 -30.20
N LYS A 31 -2.80 13.35 -30.33
CA LYS A 31 -2.31 12.68 -31.56
C LYS A 31 -0.96 12.93 -32.26
N ASP A 32 -0.08 13.91 -31.97
CA ASP A 32 1.30 13.85 -32.56
C ASP A 32 2.46 14.18 -31.57
N SER A 33 2.12 14.66 -30.36
CA SER A 33 3.08 14.93 -29.28
C SER A 33 2.96 13.92 -28.11
N VAL A 34 2.49 12.70 -28.39
CA VAL A 34 2.04 11.75 -27.36
C VAL A 34 3.13 11.45 -26.32
N GLU A 35 4.40 11.34 -26.73
CA GLU A 35 5.47 10.99 -25.80
C GLU A 35 5.83 12.09 -24.79
N ASN A 36 5.96 13.34 -25.25
CA ASN A 36 6.24 14.49 -24.38
C ASN A 36 5.01 14.83 -23.52
N THR A 37 3.80 14.69 -24.09
CA THR A 37 2.55 14.93 -23.37
C THR A 37 2.36 13.92 -22.23
N VAL A 38 2.66 12.64 -22.48
CA VAL A 38 2.60 11.59 -21.43
C VAL A 38 3.66 11.85 -20.34
N ALA A 39 4.86 12.29 -20.71
CA ALA A 39 5.90 12.65 -19.73
C ALA A 39 5.46 13.82 -18.82
N ILE A 40 4.93 14.89 -19.40
CA ILE A 40 4.40 16.05 -18.66
C ILE A 40 3.25 15.60 -17.73
N GLY A 41 2.35 14.74 -18.21
CA GLY A 41 1.28 14.17 -17.42
C GLY A 41 1.78 13.44 -16.17
N TYR A 42 2.77 12.56 -16.30
CA TYR A 42 3.37 11.86 -15.16
C TYR A 42 4.02 12.81 -14.16
N TYR A 43 4.83 13.78 -14.63
CA TYR A 43 5.46 14.75 -13.74
C TYR A 43 4.44 15.64 -13.02
N THR A 44 3.35 16.01 -13.69
CA THR A 44 2.25 16.79 -13.10
C THR A 44 1.53 16.00 -12.01
N LEU A 45 1.22 14.72 -12.27
CA LEU A 45 0.62 13.84 -11.28
C LEU A 45 1.54 13.61 -10.07
N TYR A 46 2.84 13.41 -10.28
CA TYR A 46 3.77 13.27 -9.18
C TYR A 46 4.00 14.56 -8.38
N ALA A 47 4.01 15.71 -9.06
CA ALA A 47 4.04 17.01 -8.39
C ALA A 47 2.78 17.22 -7.54
N LEU A 48 1.60 16.84 -8.05
CA LEU A 48 0.33 16.86 -7.30
C LEU A 48 0.38 15.94 -6.08
N VAL A 49 0.90 14.72 -6.23
CA VAL A 49 1.08 13.79 -5.10
C VAL A 49 2.01 14.37 -4.04
N THR A 50 3.12 14.97 -4.47
CA THR A 50 4.09 15.63 -3.58
C THR A 50 3.45 16.81 -2.85
N PHE A 51 2.67 17.63 -3.56
CA PHE A 51 1.89 18.72 -2.98
C PHE A 51 0.88 18.21 -1.94
N CYS A 52 0.14 17.14 -2.26
CA CYS A 52 -0.81 16.54 -1.34
C CYS A 52 -0.13 16.02 -0.06
N LEU A 53 1.04 15.40 -0.18
CA LEU A 53 1.76 14.78 0.94
C LEU A 53 2.46 15.80 1.85
N PHE A 54 3.05 16.87 1.30
CA PHE A 54 3.80 17.85 2.09
C PHE A 54 3.00 19.10 2.47
N LEU A 55 1.92 19.42 1.76
CA LEU A 55 1.09 20.59 2.06
C LEU A 55 -0.32 20.21 2.49
N LEU A 56 -1.11 19.57 1.62
CA LEU A 56 -2.54 19.37 1.85
C LEU A 56 -2.83 18.50 3.07
N LEU A 57 -2.21 17.32 3.17
CA LEU A 57 -2.49 16.37 4.23
C LEU A 57 -1.98 16.84 5.61
N PRO A 58 -0.74 17.36 5.77
CA PRO A 58 -0.31 17.92 7.03
C PRO A 58 -1.15 19.13 7.46
N PHE A 59 -1.51 20.01 6.51
CA PHE A 59 -2.39 21.15 6.80
C PHE A 59 -3.75 20.69 7.34
N MET A 60 -4.39 19.73 6.66
CA MET A 60 -5.68 19.18 7.09
C MET A 60 -5.58 18.45 8.43
N TYR A 61 -4.48 17.74 8.67
CA TYR A 61 -4.25 17.06 9.95
C TYR A 61 -4.25 18.05 11.12
N PHE A 62 -3.43 19.11 11.07
CA PHE A 62 -3.38 20.11 12.14
C PHE A 62 -4.66 20.94 12.24
N PHE A 63 -5.32 21.21 11.12
CA PHE A 63 -6.59 21.93 11.12
C PHE A 63 -7.71 21.17 11.86
N TYR A 64 -7.76 19.83 11.74
CA TYR A 64 -8.73 19.01 12.46
C TYR A 64 -8.34 18.73 13.91
N GLU A 65 -7.05 18.69 14.24
CA GLU A 65 -6.59 18.56 15.63
C GLU A 65 -7.03 19.74 16.49
N GLU A 66 -6.92 20.96 15.98
CA GLU A 66 -7.36 22.16 16.68
C GLU A 66 -8.89 22.36 16.69
N LYS A 67 -9.64 21.46 16.03
CA LYS A 67 -11.11 21.44 16.10
C LYS A 67 -11.62 20.69 17.33
N ASP A 68 -10.90 19.67 17.78
CA ASP A 68 -11.33 18.79 18.86
C ASP A 68 -11.03 19.42 20.25
N GLU A 69 -10.12 20.39 20.34
CA GLU A 69 -9.97 21.23 21.53
C GLU A 69 -11.03 22.33 21.57
N SER A 70 -11.80 22.34 22.64
CA SER A 70 -13.01 23.10 22.98
C SER A 70 -12.89 24.64 23.03
N ASN A 71 -12.09 25.26 22.17
CA ASN A 71 -11.98 26.72 22.07
C ASN A 71 -12.72 27.26 20.82
N PRO A 72 -13.65 28.23 20.98
CA PRO A 72 -14.27 28.93 19.86
C PRO A 72 -13.30 29.99 19.30
N THR A 73 -12.10 29.59 18.89
CA THR A 73 -11.17 30.50 18.21
C THR A 73 -11.66 30.77 16.79
N SER A 74 -11.53 32.03 16.35
CA SER A 74 -11.89 32.48 15.01
C SER A 74 -11.20 31.61 13.95
N CYS A 75 -11.93 31.26 12.87
CA CYS A 75 -11.42 30.45 11.75
C CYS A 75 -10.07 30.94 11.19
N LYS A 76 -9.82 32.26 11.26
CA LYS A 76 -8.53 32.88 10.91
C LYS A 76 -7.36 32.45 11.80
N SER A 77 -7.57 32.31 13.11
CA SER A 77 -6.52 31.87 14.03
C SER A 77 -6.13 30.42 13.76
N LYS A 78 -7.13 29.56 13.53
CA LYS A 78 -6.95 28.13 13.19
C LYS A 78 -6.15 27.95 11.90
N PHE A 79 -6.50 28.71 10.86
CA PHE A 79 -5.74 28.70 9.61
C PHE A 79 -4.29 29.14 9.82
N CYS A 80 -4.05 30.14 10.67
CA CYS A 80 -2.71 30.66 10.96
C CYS A 80 -1.87 29.64 11.75
N THR A 81 -2.44 29.00 12.77
CA THR A 81 -1.77 27.94 13.53
C THR A 81 -1.45 26.73 12.65
N ALA A 82 -2.45 26.21 11.90
CA ALA A 82 -2.25 25.08 11.01
C ALA A 82 -1.17 25.38 9.94
N SER A 83 -1.22 26.55 9.30
CA SER A 83 -0.21 26.95 8.33
C SER A 83 1.20 27.07 8.93
N LYS A 84 1.34 27.57 10.16
CA LYS A 84 2.63 27.62 10.88
C LYS A 84 3.27 26.23 11.01
N TYR A 85 2.51 25.20 11.37
CA TYR A 85 3.03 23.84 11.47
C TYR A 85 3.25 23.19 10.10
N THR A 86 2.44 23.54 9.09
CA THR A 86 2.61 23.04 7.72
C THR A 86 3.93 23.53 7.08
N VAL A 87 4.44 24.70 7.49
CA VAL A 87 5.73 25.24 7.02
C VAL A 87 6.89 24.29 7.31
N VAL A 88 6.84 23.50 8.39
CA VAL A 88 7.88 22.49 8.69
C VAL A 88 7.93 21.42 7.60
N PHE A 89 6.77 20.94 7.13
CA PHE A 89 6.69 19.95 6.06
C PHE A 89 7.14 20.53 4.71
N LEU A 90 6.81 21.79 4.43
CA LEU A 90 7.32 22.51 3.27
C LEU A 90 8.84 22.70 3.32
N PHE A 91 9.39 22.99 4.49
CA PHE A 91 10.84 23.10 4.68
C PHE A 91 11.52 21.75 4.39
N ILE A 92 10.99 20.65 4.91
CA ILE A 92 11.49 19.29 4.61
C ILE A 92 11.42 19.02 3.10
N ALA A 93 10.29 19.34 2.44
CA ALA A 93 10.14 19.18 0.99
C ALA A 93 11.17 20.01 0.21
N GLY A 94 11.41 21.26 0.63
CA GLY A 94 12.42 22.15 0.04
C GLY A 94 13.83 21.58 0.18
N VAL A 95 14.20 21.06 1.35
CA VAL A 95 15.48 20.40 1.57
C VAL A 95 15.63 19.16 0.70
N LEU A 96 14.59 18.31 0.60
CA LEU A 96 14.62 17.13 -0.28
C LEU A 96 14.75 17.51 -1.75
N MET A 97 14.08 18.57 -2.22
CA MET A 97 14.21 19.07 -3.58
C MET A 97 15.60 19.67 -3.84
N LEU A 98 16.18 20.39 -2.89
CA LEU A 98 17.55 20.91 -2.99
C LEU A 98 18.56 19.77 -3.10
N ILE A 99 18.46 18.74 -2.25
CA ILE A 99 19.30 17.55 -2.34
C ILE A 99 19.12 16.90 -3.71
N GLY A 100 17.88 16.69 -4.15
CA GLY A 100 17.59 16.07 -5.45
C GLY A 100 18.13 16.85 -6.65
N GLY A 101 18.14 18.18 -6.59
CA GLY A 101 18.72 19.04 -7.63
C GLY A 101 20.25 19.08 -7.60
N LEU A 102 20.87 18.88 -6.43
CA LEU A 102 22.33 18.95 -6.23
C LEU A 102 23.05 17.60 -6.39
N VAL A 103 22.33 16.46 -6.38
CA VAL A 103 22.94 15.14 -6.52
C VAL A 103 23.59 15.00 -7.91
N PRO A 104 24.93 14.84 -8.00
CA PRO A 104 25.62 14.76 -9.28
C PRO A 104 25.20 13.48 -10.02
N SER A 105 24.59 13.66 -11.18
CA SER A 105 24.26 12.55 -12.08
C SER A 105 25.55 11.89 -12.53
N LYS A 106 25.79 10.63 -12.14
CA LYS A 106 26.87 9.83 -12.72
C LYS A 106 26.63 9.73 -14.23
N ARG A 107 27.39 10.49 -15.02
CA ARG A 107 27.65 10.20 -16.43
C ARG A 107 29.03 9.52 -16.53
N GLN A 108 29.19 8.67 -17.54
CA GLN A 108 30.51 8.24 -17.98
C GLN A 108 31.41 9.47 -18.14
N PRO A 109 32.63 9.46 -17.58
CA PRO A 109 33.53 10.59 -17.70
C PRO A 109 33.91 10.77 -19.17
N ASN A 110 33.65 11.96 -19.72
CA ASN A 110 34.36 12.40 -20.91
C ASN A 110 35.81 12.63 -20.48
N VAL A 111 36.73 11.89 -21.09
CA VAL A 111 38.14 11.79 -20.68
C VAL A 111 38.89 13.13 -20.81
N ASN A 112 38.30 14.16 -21.45
CA ASN A 112 39.00 15.40 -21.83
C ASN A 112 38.36 16.72 -21.32
N ALA A 113 37.52 16.72 -20.28
CA ALA A 113 36.92 17.96 -19.75
C ALA A 113 37.54 18.39 -18.41
N THR A 114 37.88 19.69 -18.27
CA THR A 114 38.34 20.26 -17.00
C THR A 114 37.20 20.29 -15.96
N GLU A 115 37.53 20.21 -14.67
CA GLU A 115 36.54 20.19 -13.58
C GLU A 115 35.61 21.41 -13.58
N TRP A 116 36.10 22.57 -14.04
CA TRP A 116 35.31 23.81 -14.14
C TRP A 116 34.25 23.75 -15.25
N ASP A 117 34.56 23.17 -16.41
CA ASP A 117 33.58 22.98 -17.49
C ASP A 117 32.49 21.98 -17.08
N ASN A 118 32.82 21.00 -16.24
CA ASN A 118 31.84 20.07 -15.67
C ASN A 118 30.89 20.79 -14.69
N VAL A 119 31.40 21.69 -13.84
CA VAL A 119 30.59 22.52 -12.93
C VAL A 119 29.71 23.51 -13.70
N LYS A 120 30.24 24.17 -14.73
CA LYS A 120 29.48 25.11 -15.56
C LYS A 120 28.38 24.42 -16.37
N ASN A 121 28.67 23.23 -16.92
CA ASN A 121 27.67 22.40 -17.59
C ASN A 121 26.60 21.86 -16.63
N LEU A 122 26.94 21.57 -15.37
CA LEU A 122 25.97 21.25 -14.32
C LEU A 122 25.02 22.43 -14.05
N PHE A 123 25.54 23.66 -13.92
CA PHE A 123 24.73 24.87 -13.73
C PHE A 123 23.81 25.19 -14.93
N MET A 124 24.29 25.01 -16.16
CA MET A 124 23.46 25.21 -17.36
C MET A 124 22.37 24.13 -17.51
N GLN A 125 22.64 22.89 -17.12
CA GLN A 125 21.65 21.79 -17.14
C GLN A 125 20.63 21.90 -15.99
N MET A 126 21.02 22.48 -14.84
CA MET A 126 20.10 22.80 -13.74
C MET A 126 18.99 23.77 -14.18
N GLY A 127 19.31 24.74 -15.04
CA GLY A 127 18.34 25.73 -15.54
C GLY A 127 17.28 25.20 -16.51
N THR A 128 17.49 24.02 -17.11
CA THR A 128 16.55 23.44 -18.10
C THR A 128 15.84 22.18 -17.60
N ASN A 129 16.50 21.31 -16.81
CA ASN A 129 15.95 20.01 -16.38
C ASN A 129 16.05 19.75 -14.85
N GLY A 130 16.54 20.70 -14.04
CA GLY A 130 16.80 20.48 -12.60
C GLY A 130 15.56 20.16 -11.77
N GLY A 131 14.40 20.71 -12.15
CA GLY A 131 13.13 20.44 -11.47
C GLY A 131 12.66 18.98 -11.63
N GLU A 132 12.86 18.37 -12.80
CA GLU A 132 12.51 16.96 -13.03
C GLU A 132 13.37 16.03 -12.18
N ASP A 133 14.66 16.32 -12.09
CA ASP A 133 15.61 15.54 -11.30
C ASP A 133 15.31 15.66 -9.80
N ALA A 134 15.00 16.88 -9.31
CA ALA A 134 14.58 17.11 -7.92
C ALA A 134 13.28 16.39 -7.57
N LEU A 135 12.24 16.47 -8.43
CA LEU A 135 10.98 15.76 -8.21
C LEU A 135 11.18 14.24 -8.20
N SER A 136 11.99 13.71 -9.13
CA SER A 136 12.30 12.28 -9.17
C SER A 136 12.99 11.78 -7.89
N PHE A 137 13.86 12.60 -7.29
CA PHE A 137 14.51 12.29 -6.03
C PHE A 137 13.50 12.24 -4.87
N VAL A 138 12.63 13.26 -4.76
CA VAL A 138 11.60 13.33 -3.72
C VAL A 138 10.69 12.11 -3.80
N ILE A 139 10.16 11.79 -4.98
CA ILE A 139 9.28 10.63 -5.20
C ILE A 139 9.96 9.35 -4.71
N SER A 140 11.25 9.20 -4.99
CA SER A 140 12.00 8.01 -4.62
C SER A 140 12.28 7.85 -3.14
N VAL A 141 12.51 8.96 -2.42
CA VAL A 141 12.57 8.94 -0.96
C VAL A 141 11.19 8.57 -0.38
N LEU A 142 10.12 9.16 -0.93
CA LEU A 142 8.75 8.86 -0.50
C LEU A 142 8.34 7.42 -0.79
N SER A 143 8.71 6.88 -1.95
CA SER A 143 8.48 5.48 -2.32
C SER A 143 9.29 4.52 -1.45
N LEU A 144 10.46 4.92 -0.94
CA LEU A 144 11.24 4.09 0.00
C LEU A 144 10.53 4.01 1.35
N ILE A 145 9.99 5.13 1.86
CA ILE A 145 9.11 5.15 3.03
C ILE A 145 7.85 4.30 2.76
N GLY A 146 7.28 4.44 1.57
CA GLY A 146 6.16 3.63 1.09
C GLY A 146 6.46 2.14 1.06
N MET A 147 7.68 1.73 0.71
CA MET A 147 8.10 0.34 0.73
C MET A 147 8.13 -0.23 2.14
N LEU A 148 8.56 0.56 3.13
CA LEU A 148 8.49 0.15 4.53
C LEU A 148 7.02 -0.08 4.94
N ALA A 149 6.12 0.85 4.58
CA ALA A 149 4.69 0.70 4.82
C ALA A 149 4.08 -0.50 4.05
N LEU A 150 4.56 -0.79 2.85
CA LEU A 150 4.14 -1.93 2.03
C LEU A 150 4.58 -3.25 2.67
N ILE A 151 5.80 -3.32 3.22
CA ILE A 151 6.31 -4.47 3.98
C ILE A 151 5.46 -4.72 5.22
N THR A 152 5.13 -3.69 5.99
CA THR A 152 4.38 -3.88 7.24
C THR A 152 2.90 -4.18 6.99
N TYR A 153 2.24 -3.41 6.12
CA TYR A 153 0.79 -3.47 5.96
C TYR A 153 0.36 -4.37 4.80
N THR A 154 0.96 -4.21 3.61
CA THR A 154 0.54 -4.96 2.42
C THR A 154 0.93 -6.44 2.52
N ALA A 155 2.13 -6.77 3.02
CA ALA A 155 2.57 -8.17 3.14
C ALA A 155 1.65 -8.98 4.07
N TYR A 156 1.33 -8.42 5.24
CA TYR A 156 0.36 -9.02 6.16
C TYR A 156 -1.05 -9.03 5.56
N GLY A 157 -1.46 -7.94 4.89
CA GLY A 157 -2.75 -7.82 4.23
C GLY A 157 -3.00 -8.86 3.14
N MET A 158 -1.99 -9.17 2.32
CA MET A 158 -2.04 -10.19 1.28
C MET A 158 -2.29 -11.59 1.83
N SER A 159 -1.88 -11.85 3.08
CA SER A 159 -2.15 -13.12 3.76
C SER A 159 -3.46 -13.11 4.56
N ALA A 160 -3.73 -12.01 5.26
CA ALA A 160 -4.87 -11.90 6.16
C ALA A 160 -6.20 -11.74 5.42
N LEU A 161 -6.23 -11.01 4.30
CA LEU A 161 -7.44 -10.76 3.50
C LEU A 161 -8.04 -12.06 2.95
N PRO A 162 -7.35 -12.85 2.10
CA PRO A 162 -7.90 -14.09 1.56
C PRO A 162 -8.25 -15.09 2.66
N MET A 163 -7.40 -15.21 3.69
CA MET A 163 -7.68 -16.13 4.79
C MET A 163 -8.88 -15.71 5.62
N SER A 164 -9.13 -14.41 5.78
CA SER A 164 -10.33 -13.91 6.46
C SER A 164 -11.63 -14.20 5.70
N LEU A 165 -11.59 -14.17 4.36
CA LEU A 165 -12.72 -14.52 3.49
C LEU A 165 -12.98 -16.04 3.52
N ILE A 166 -11.92 -16.86 3.48
CA ILE A 166 -12.03 -18.33 3.55
C ILE A 166 -12.54 -18.79 4.92
N LYS A 167 -12.00 -18.24 6.00
CA LYS A 167 -12.38 -18.60 7.37
C LYS A 167 -13.76 -18.07 7.74
N GLY A 168 -14.18 -16.98 7.12
CA GLY A 168 -15.41 -16.26 7.42
C GLY A 168 -15.46 -15.72 8.85
N GLN A 169 -16.62 -15.18 9.20
CA GLN A 169 -16.95 -14.84 10.58
C GLN A 169 -17.44 -16.08 11.33
N SER A 170 -17.24 -16.11 12.64
CA SER A 170 -17.88 -17.08 13.51
C SER A 170 -19.41 -16.99 13.42
N ASN A 171 -20.08 -18.11 13.70
CA ASN A 171 -21.54 -18.15 13.69
C ASN A 171 -22.08 -17.34 14.88
N ALA A 172 -22.79 -16.24 14.59
CA ALA A 172 -23.36 -15.35 15.61
C ALA A 172 -24.20 -16.10 16.65
N LYS A 173 -24.95 -17.13 16.24
CA LYS A 173 -25.73 -17.97 17.16
C LYS A 173 -24.85 -18.75 18.15
N SER A 174 -23.74 -19.33 17.67
CA SER A 174 -22.81 -20.08 18.52
C SER A 174 -22.01 -19.15 19.43
N GLU A 175 -21.72 -17.92 18.99
CA GLU A 175 -21.12 -16.90 19.86
C GLU A 175 -22.10 -16.42 20.93
N LEU A 176 -23.37 -16.20 20.57
CA LEU A 176 -24.43 -15.83 21.51
C LEU A 176 -24.59 -16.87 22.62
N GLU A 177 -24.60 -18.16 22.27
CA GLU A 177 -24.64 -19.25 23.25
C GLU A 177 -23.43 -19.23 24.19
N LYS A 178 -22.23 -18.94 23.67
CA LYS A 178 -21.01 -18.83 24.50
C LYS A 178 -21.03 -17.60 25.41
N VAL A 179 -21.50 -16.46 24.91
CA VAL A 179 -21.63 -15.22 25.69
C VAL A 179 -22.66 -15.41 26.82
N ARG A 180 -23.82 -16.00 26.52
CA ARG A 180 -24.84 -16.37 27.52
C ARG A 180 -24.31 -17.33 28.58
N GLN A 181 -23.51 -18.32 28.19
CA GLN A 181 -22.90 -19.22 29.16
C GLN A 181 -21.90 -18.49 30.06
N LYS A 182 -21.01 -17.67 29.48
CA LYS A 182 -20.07 -16.85 30.27
C LYS A 182 -20.77 -15.88 31.22
N GLN A 183 -21.86 -15.26 30.77
CA GLN A 183 -22.65 -14.36 31.60
C GLN A 183 -23.24 -15.10 32.81
N LYS A 184 -23.78 -16.32 32.62
CA LYS A 184 -24.25 -17.17 33.73
C LYS A 184 -23.13 -17.55 34.69
N ASP A 185 -21.97 -17.96 34.16
CA ASP A 185 -20.81 -18.33 34.98
C ASP A 185 -20.30 -17.13 35.78
N THR A 186 -20.29 -15.93 35.18
CA THR A 186 -19.89 -14.66 35.82
C THR A 186 -20.87 -14.26 36.92
N LYS A 187 -22.18 -14.31 36.66
CA LYS A 187 -23.25 -14.06 37.65
C LYS A 187 -23.13 -15.04 38.84
N ALA A 188 -22.90 -16.32 38.57
CA ALA A 188 -22.69 -17.33 39.61
C ALA A 188 -21.40 -17.05 40.42
N HIS A 189 -20.33 -16.59 39.75
CA HIS A 189 -19.09 -16.22 40.43
C HIS A 189 -19.29 -15.02 41.36
N ILE A 190 -19.95 -13.95 40.90
CA ILE A 190 -20.30 -12.77 41.70
C ILE A 190 -21.09 -13.20 42.94
N GLN A 191 -22.12 -14.03 42.78
CA GLN A 191 -22.91 -14.54 43.89
C GLN A 191 -22.06 -15.34 44.88
N SER A 192 -21.23 -16.27 44.40
CA SER A 192 -20.37 -17.08 45.25
C SER A 192 -19.35 -16.25 46.05
N VAL A 193 -18.80 -15.19 45.46
CA VAL A 193 -17.87 -14.27 46.14
C VAL A 193 -18.60 -13.45 47.20
N ARG A 194 -19.82 -12.99 46.89
CA ARG A 194 -20.67 -12.25 47.81
C ARG A 194 -21.07 -13.09 49.04
N GLU A 195 -21.41 -14.36 48.81
CA GLU A 195 -21.75 -15.32 49.86
C GLU A 195 -20.53 -15.73 50.71
N LYS A 196 -19.37 -15.96 50.09
CA LYS A 196 -18.19 -16.49 50.77
C LYS A 196 -17.46 -15.46 51.64
N TYR A 197 -17.51 -14.19 51.27
CA TYR A 197 -16.71 -13.15 51.93
C TYR A 197 -17.51 -12.07 52.67
N GLY A 198 -18.82 -11.97 52.44
CA GLY A 198 -19.64 -10.89 53.00
C GLY A 198 -19.08 -9.49 52.71
N SER A 199 -19.65 -8.45 53.32
CA SER A 199 -19.28 -7.04 53.06
C SER A 199 -17.89 -6.60 53.58
N ARG A 200 -16.99 -7.51 53.96
CA ARG A 200 -15.72 -7.18 54.63
C ARG A 200 -14.50 -7.41 53.74
N GLY A 201 -14.05 -6.33 53.08
CA GLY A 201 -12.69 -6.22 52.49
C GLY A 201 -12.60 -5.37 51.22
N ASN A 202 -11.78 -4.30 51.23
CA ASN A 202 -11.57 -3.41 50.07
C ASN A 202 -11.06 -4.13 48.80
N ARG A 203 -10.24 -5.18 48.95
CA ARG A 203 -9.70 -5.96 47.82
C ARG A 203 -10.78 -6.78 47.11
N ASN A 204 -11.75 -7.30 47.84
CA ASN A 204 -12.87 -8.06 47.28
C ASN A 204 -13.86 -7.14 46.56
N ARG A 205 -14.01 -5.89 47.04
CA ARG A 205 -14.84 -4.89 46.36
C ARG A 205 -14.31 -4.55 44.97
N GLN A 206 -12.99 -4.46 44.80
CA GLN A 206 -12.37 -4.26 43.49
C GLN A 206 -12.58 -5.45 42.56
N THR A 207 -12.46 -6.69 43.07
CA THR A 207 -12.71 -7.90 42.26
C THR A 207 -14.17 -8.00 41.84
N VAL A 208 -15.11 -7.71 42.73
CA VAL A 208 -16.55 -7.69 42.40
C VAL A 208 -16.85 -6.59 41.38
N SER A 209 -16.29 -5.38 41.52
CA SER A 209 -16.45 -4.30 40.53
C SER A 209 -16.00 -4.72 39.13
N LYS A 210 -14.82 -5.34 39.02
CA LYS A 210 -14.32 -5.84 37.72
C LYS A 210 -15.23 -6.91 37.10
N LEU A 211 -15.76 -7.81 37.92
CA LEU A 211 -16.70 -8.84 37.45
C LEU A 211 -18.05 -8.23 37.02
N GLU A 212 -18.52 -7.18 37.70
CA GLU A 212 -19.72 -6.43 37.30
C GLU A 212 -19.48 -5.62 36.01
N GLU A 213 -18.28 -5.08 35.79
CA GLU A 213 -17.88 -4.46 34.53
C GLU A 213 -17.86 -5.49 33.38
N ASP A 214 -17.26 -6.65 33.60
CA ASP A 214 -17.26 -7.78 32.66
C ASP A 214 -18.69 -8.26 32.33
N GLU A 215 -19.60 -8.28 33.32
CA GLU A 215 -21.00 -8.63 33.12
C GLU A 215 -21.72 -7.62 32.22
N ARG A 216 -21.52 -6.31 32.45
CA ARG A 216 -22.08 -5.25 31.59
C ARG A 216 -21.54 -5.34 30.17
N LEU A 217 -20.26 -5.68 30.01
CA LEU A 217 -19.64 -5.97 28.72
C LEU A 217 -20.35 -7.12 27.99
N LEU A 218 -20.54 -8.25 28.68
CA LEU A 218 -21.20 -9.43 28.13
C LEU A 218 -22.66 -9.15 27.75
N GLU A 219 -23.38 -8.34 28.52
CA GLU A 219 -24.76 -7.93 28.20
C GLU A 219 -24.85 -7.07 26.93
N ARG A 220 -23.92 -6.13 26.73
CA ARG A 220 -23.84 -5.36 25.47
C ARG A 220 -23.51 -6.28 24.28
N GLN A 221 -22.59 -7.22 24.47
CA GLN A 221 -22.25 -8.20 23.43
C GLN A 221 -23.47 -9.07 23.07
N GLU A 222 -24.25 -9.50 24.06
CA GLU A 222 -25.47 -10.27 23.85
C GLU A 222 -26.49 -9.49 23.00
N ALA A 223 -26.79 -8.25 23.38
CA ALA A 223 -27.75 -7.40 22.66
C ALA A 223 -27.37 -7.21 21.18
N HIS A 224 -26.09 -6.94 20.89
CA HIS A 224 -25.61 -6.80 19.51
C HIS A 224 -25.60 -8.12 18.73
N LEU A 225 -25.34 -9.25 19.40
CA LEU A 225 -25.43 -10.57 18.76
C LEU A 225 -26.87 -10.93 18.40
N GLU A 226 -27.81 -10.66 19.30
CA GLU A 226 -29.25 -10.91 19.10
C GLU A 226 -29.78 -10.18 17.86
N GLU A 227 -29.47 -8.88 17.75
CA GLU A 227 -29.85 -8.04 16.60
C GLU A 227 -29.33 -8.63 15.28
N LYS A 228 -28.08 -9.12 15.26
CA LYS A 228 -27.48 -9.74 14.06
C LYS A 228 -28.04 -11.11 13.73
N THR A 229 -28.56 -11.88 14.69
CA THR A 229 -29.06 -13.24 14.43
C THR A 229 -30.32 -13.28 13.57
N ASN A 230 -31.27 -12.35 13.73
CA ASN A 230 -32.59 -12.47 13.10
C ASN A 230 -32.62 -12.00 11.64
N CYS A 231 -31.91 -10.94 11.28
CA CYS A 231 -31.95 -10.35 9.93
C CYS A 231 -30.88 -10.96 8.99
N PHE A 232 -29.71 -11.29 9.50
CA PHE A 232 -28.54 -11.62 8.68
C PHE A 232 -28.35 -13.12 8.38
N HIS A 233 -28.97 -14.02 9.15
CA HIS A 233 -28.69 -15.47 9.04
C HIS A 233 -29.17 -16.08 7.72
N ARG A 234 -30.35 -15.70 7.20
CA ARG A 234 -30.85 -16.22 5.92
C ARG A 234 -30.10 -15.69 4.70
N CYS A 235 -29.75 -14.40 4.69
CA CYS A 235 -29.06 -13.78 3.55
C CYS A 235 -27.59 -14.21 3.48
N LEU A 236 -26.88 -14.31 4.62
CA LEU A 236 -25.47 -14.67 4.64
C LEU A 236 -25.20 -16.11 4.20
N VAL A 237 -26.08 -17.07 4.52
CA VAL A 237 -25.88 -18.50 4.17
C VAL A 237 -25.74 -18.69 2.65
N ILE A 238 -26.46 -17.90 1.84
CA ILE A 238 -26.37 -17.95 0.38
C ILE A 238 -25.09 -17.28 -0.16
N PHE A 239 -24.62 -16.21 0.50
CA PHE A 239 -23.41 -15.50 0.06
C PHE A 239 -22.10 -16.12 0.54
N ARG A 240 -22.10 -16.99 1.57
CA ARG A 240 -20.90 -17.69 2.05
C ARG A 240 -20.13 -18.49 0.99
N PRO A 241 -20.75 -19.33 0.14
CA PRO A 241 -20.00 -20.04 -0.89
C PRO A 241 -19.28 -19.09 -1.87
N PHE A 242 -19.93 -17.98 -2.25
CA PHE A 242 -19.29 -16.95 -3.09
C PHE A 242 -18.12 -16.26 -2.39
N GLU A 243 -18.24 -15.96 -1.09
CA GLU A 243 -17.16 -15.36 -0.29
C GLU A 243 -15.93 -16.27 -0.21
N VAL A 244 -16.14 -17.58 -0.01
CA VAL A 244 -15.06 -18.57 0.02
C VAL A 244 -14.39 -18.69 -1.36
N VAL A 245 -15.16 -18.71 -2.46
CA VAL A 245 -14.61 -18.74 -3.83
C VAL A 245 -13.75 -17.51 -4.10
N ILE A 246 -14.21 -16.31 -3.72
CA ILE A 246 -13.43 -15.07 -3.84
C ILE A 246 -12.16 -15.15 -3.00
N GLY A 247 -12.25 -15.67 -1.77
CA GLY A 247 -11.09 -15.87 -0.90
C GLY A 247 -10.04 -16.81 -1.50
N VAL A 248 -10.47 -17.94 -2.09
CA VAL A 248 -9.57 -18.88 -2.80
C VAL A 248 -8.95 -18.23 -4.03
N ALA A 249 -9.72 -17.48 -4.82
CA ALA A 249 -9.21 -16.75 -5.98
C ALA A 249 -8.14 -15.72 -5.58
N PHE A 250 -8.36 -14.95 -4.51
CA PHE A 250 -7.37 -14.02 -3.98
C PHE A 250 -6.14 -14.72 -3.40
N GLN A 251 -6.30 -15.90 -2.79
CA GLN A 251 -5.16 -16.69 -2.33
C GLN A 251 -4.30 -17.18 -3.50
N LEU A 252 -4.93 -17.64 -4.60
CA LEU A 252 -4.22 -18.02 -5.83
C LEU A 252 -3.49 -16.82 -6.45
N LEU A 253 -4.12 -15.65 -6.49
CA LEU A 253 -3.50 -14.42 -6.96
C LEU A 253 -2.30 -14.01 -6.09
N THR A 254 -2.43 -14.16 -4.77
CA THR A 254 -1.33 -13.93 -3.81
C THR A 254 -0.13 -14.81 -4.13
N LEU A 255 -0.38 -16.11 -4.33
CA LEU A 255 0.65 -17.09 -4.63
C LEU A 255 1.33 -16.80 -5.98
N LEU A 256 0.56 -16.39 -6.98
CA LEU A 256 1.07 -15.98 -8.28
C LEU A 256 2.00 -14.75 -8.15
N ILE A 257 1.59 -13.73 -7.38
CA ILE A 257 2.40 -12.54 -7.09
C ILE A 257 3.69 -12.91 -6.34
N PHE A 258 3.57 -13.76 -5.33
CA PHE A 258 4.72 -14.26 -4.56
C PHE A 258 5.73 -14.97 -5.47
N LEU A 259 5.27 -15.91 -6.30
CA LEU A 259 6.12 -16.67 -7.21
C LEU A 259 6.78 -15.75 -8.27
N SER A 260 6.03 -14.81 -8.83
CA SER A 260 6.55 -13.81 -9.78
C SER A 260 7.66 -12.95 -9.19
N LEU A 261 7.47 -12.43 -7.98
CA LEU A 261 8.47 -11.62 -7.29
C LEU A 261 9.68 -12.46 -6.87
N LEU A 262 9.45 -13.69 -6.40
CA LEU A 262 10.54 -14.60 -6.03
C LEU A 262 11.42 -14.93 -7.23
N LEU A 263 10.82 -15.34 -8.36
CA LEU A 263 11.55 -15.66 -9.58
C LEU A 263 12.30 -14.45 -10.14
N THR A 264 11.71 -13.26 -10.10
CA THR A 264 12.38 -12.03 -10.55
C THR A 264 13.56 -11.67 -9.66
N ASN A 265 13.47 -11.86 -8.33
CA ASN A 265 14.59 -11.60 -7.42
C ASN A 265 15.70 -12.63 -7.55
N ILE A 266 15.37 -13.90 -7.81
CA ILE A 266 16.35 -14.94 -8.11
C ILE A 266 17.06 -14.63 -9.43
N ASP A 267 16.34 -14.18 -10.47
CA ASP A 267 16.97 -13.81 -11.75
C ASP A 267 17.94 -12.63 -11.56
N LYS A 268 17.55 -11.62 -10.78
CA LYS A 268 18.42 -10.51 -10.39
C LYS A 268 19.63 -10.96 -9.55
N ALA A 269 19.49 -11.99 -8.72
CA ALA A 269 20.57 -12.51 -7.90
C ALA A 269 21.62 -13.26 -8.74
N LEU A 270 21.16 -14.06 -9.71
CA LEU A 270 22.02 -14.93 -10.52
C LEU A 270 22.62 -14.20 -11.74
N HIS A 271 21.83 -13.36 -12.41
CA HIS A 271 22.19 -12.75 -13.70
C HIS A 271 22.21 -11.21 -13.65
N GLY A 272 21.92 -10.59 -12.50
CA GLY A 272 21.95 -9.15 -12.34
C GLY A 272 23.37 -8.58 -12.26
N LYS A 273 23.53 -7.32 -12.68
CA LYS A 273 24.75 -6.56 -12.43
C LYS A 273 24.78 -6.27 -10.92
N GLY A 274 25.81 -6.74 -10.20
CA GLY A 274 25.86 -6.78 -8.73
C GLY A 274 25.61 -5.44 -8.00
N TYR A 275 25.75 -5.44 -6.67
CA TYR A 275 25.27 -4.36 -5.80
C TYR A 275 25.65 -2.92 -6.23
N LYS A 276 26.83 -2.71 -6.83
CA LYS A 276 27.32 -1.39 -7.30
C LYS A 276 26.47 -0.77 -8.42
N LEU A 277 25.68 -1.57 -9.12
CA LEU A 277 24.74 -1.14 -10.17
C LEU A 277 23.26 -1.33 -9.75
N GLY A 278 23.00 -1.57 -8.46
CA GLY A 278 21.64 -1.66 -7.92
C GLY A 278 20.84 -2.88 -8.39
N TYR A 279 21.51 -4.00 -8.73
CA TYR A 279 20.88 -5.23 -9.23
C TYR A 279 20.07 -5.03 -10.52
N ALA A 280 20.52 -4.12 -11.38
CA ALA A 280 19.94 -3.94 -12.72
C ALA A 280 20.13 -5.23 -13.54
N LEU A 281 19.01 -5.77 -14.04
CA LEU A 281 18.99 -6.99 -14.84
C LEU A 281 18.92 -6.63 -16.32
N PRO A 282 19.98 -6.83 -17.11
CA PRO A 282 20.02 -6.41 -18.51
C PRO A 282 19.11 -7.26 -19.42
N LYS A 283 19.14 -8.58 -19.24
CA LYS A 283 18.31 -9.56 -19.98
C LYS A 283 17.69 -10.52 -18.98
N ARG A 284 16.39 -10.81 -19.15
CA ARG A 284 15.69 -11.81 -18.34
C ARG A 284 15.96 -13.21 -18.87
N THR A 285 16.15 -14.14 -17.95
CA THR A 285 16.37 -15.55 -18.27
C THR A 285 15.32 -16.45 -17.64
N LEU A 286 14.77 -16.05 -16.48
CA LEU A 286 13.74 -16.83 -15.79
C LEU A 286 12.32 -16.37 -16.18
N PRO A 287 11.39 -17.32 -16.37
CA PRO A 287 10.01 -16.99 -16.70
C PRO A 287 9.30 -16.37 -15.49
N ASN A 288 8.59 -15.26 -15.71
CA ASN A 288 7.74 -14.63 -14.69
C ASN A 288 6.26 -14.87 -15.06
N PRO A 289 5.47 -15.58 -14.23
CA PRO A 289 4.13 -16.01 -14.61
C PRO A 289 3.15 -14.85 -14.85
N ILE A 290 3.09 -13.83 -13.99
CA ILE A 290 2.21 -12.67 -14.18
C ILE A 290 2.58 -11.91 -15.45
N ASP A 291 3.87 -11.70 -15.69
CA ASP A 291 4.36 -11.00 -16.87
C ASP A 291 3.95 -11.74 -18.16
N ILE A 292 4.10 -13.07 -18.20
CA ILE A 292 3.67 -13.90 -19.34
C ILE A 292 2.16 -13.81 -19.54
N VAL A 293 1.37 -13.91 -18.47
CA VAL A 293 -0.09 -13.82 -18.54
C VAL A 293 -0.51 -12.47 -19.10
N LEU A 294 0.05 -11.35 -18.61
CA LEU A 294 -0.31 -10.02 -19.10
C LEU A 294 0.08 -9.80 -20.56
N VAL A 295 1.29 -10.22 -20.98
CA VAL A 295 1.70 -10.15 -22.38
C VAL A 295 0.83 -11.02 -23.29
N PHE A 296 0.35 -12.18 -22.79
CA PHE A 296 -0.59 -13.01 -23.54
C PHE A 296 -1.97 -12.33 -23.66
N CYS A 297 -2.46 -11.73 -22.56
CA CYS A 297 -3.72 -10.99 -22.52
C CYS A 297 -3.75 -9.79 -23.47
N GLN A 298 -2.60 -9.18 -23.80
CA GLN A 298 -2.51 -8.09 -24.78
C GLN A 298 -3.01 -8.48 -26.18
N LYS A 299 -3.04 -9.78 -26.51
CA LYS A 299 -3.59 -10.26 -27.79
C LYS A 299 -5.09 -10.02 -27.91
N VAL A 300 -5.81 -9.93 -26.78
CA VAL A 300 -7.26 -9.73 -26.72
C VAL A 300 -7.56 -8.42 -26.00
N PHE A 301 -7.57 -7.32 -26.75
CA PHE A 301 -7.88 -6.00 -26.22
C PHE A 301 -9.34 -5.93 -25.70
N PRO A 302 -9.63 -5.36 -24.50
CA PRO A 302 -8.76 -4.67 -23.53
C PRO A 302 -8.45 -5.50 -22.26
N LEU A 303 -8.35 -6.82 -22.39
CA LEU A 303 -8.30 -7.73 -21.24
C LEU A 303 -7.07 -7.55 -20.35
N ASP A 304 -5.94 -7.13 -20.93
CA ASP A 304 -4.69 -6.84 -20.21
C ASP A 304 -4.85 -5.65 -19.25
N TYR A 305 -5.54 -4.58 -19.65
CA TYR A 305 -5.81 -3.43 -18.78
C TYR A 305 -6.73 -3.79 -17.61
N ILE A 306 -7.72 -4.64 -17.86
CA ILE A 306 -8.62 -5.13 -16.80
C ILE A 306 -7.83 -5.95 -15.79
N LEU A 307 -6.98 -6.88 -16.25
CA LEU A 307 -6.17 -7.71 -15.37
C LEU A 307 -5.12 -6.90 -14.61
N PHE A 308 -4.42 -5.98 -15.28
CA PHE A 308 -3.45 -5.09 -14.65
C PHE A 308 -4.11 -4.23 -13.56
N THR A 309 -5.26 -3.62 -13.87
CA THR A 309 -6.03 -2.84 -12.91
C THR A 309 -6.51 -3.71 -11.75
N ALA A 310 -6.94 -4.94 -12.00
CA ALA A 310 -7.35 -5.88 -10.96
C ALA A 310 -6.19 -6.24 -10.01
N VAL A 311 -4.96 -6.44 -10.53
CA VAL A 311 -3.76 -6.68 -9.71
C VAL A 311 -3.44 -5.47 -8.83
N VAL A 312 -3.45 -4.26 -9.39
CA VAL A 312 -3.18 -3.03 -8.62
C VAL A 312 -4.25 -2.79 -7.56
N MET A 313 -5.53 -2.92 -7.91
CA MET A 313 -6.64 -2.79 -6.96
C MET A 313 -6.56 -3.83 -5.85
N TYR A 314 -6.20 -5.07 -6.19
CA TYR A 314 -5.97 -6.13 -5.22
C TYR A 314 -4.87 -5.76 -4.21
N LEU A 315 -3.73 -5.20 -4.66
CA LEU A 315 -2.66 -4.73 -3.76
C LEU A 315 -3.14 -3.59 -2.84
N ILE A 316 -3.94 -2.65 -3.37
CA ILE A 316 -4.54 -1.56 -2.58
C ILE A 316 -5.50 -2.12 -1.52
N PHE A 317 -6.38 -3.05 -1.88
CA PHE A 317 -7.30 -3.69 -0.93
C PHE A 317 -6.56 -4.49 0.16
N CYS A 318 -5.50 -5.20 -0.21
CA CYS A 318 -4.64 -5.88 0.75
C CYS A 318 -4.02 -4.89 1.74
N SER A 319 -3.52 -3.76 1.23
CA SER A 319 -2.96 -2.69 2.06
C SER A 319 -3.99 -2.12 3.05
N MET A 320 -5.21 -1.81 2.57
CA MET A 320 -6.30 -1.33 3.44
C MET A 320 -6.68 -2.37 4.51
N SER A 321 -6.76 -3.66 4.14
CA SER A 321 -6.99 -4.74 5.09
C SER A 321 -5.87 -4.88 6.11
N GLY A 322 -4.62 -4.69 5.68
CA GLY A 322 -3.42 -4.67 6.54
C GLY A 322 -3.49 -3.58 7.59
N VAL A 323 -3.67 -2.32 7.17
CA VAL A 323 -3.76 -1.17 8.08
C VAL A 323 -4.96 -1.32 9.03
N ARG A 324 -6.11 -1.79 8.55
CA ARG A 324 -7.29 -2.02 9.41
C ARG A 324 -7.02 -3.07 10.49
N ASN A 325 -6.33 -4.17 10.16
CA ASN A 325 -6.12 -5.28 11.09
C ASN A 325 -4.99 -5.03 12.09
N ILE A 326 -3.93 -4.31 11.69
CA ILE A 326 -2.77 -4.00 12.55
C ILE A 326 -3.03 -2.71 13.35
N GLY A 327 -3.79 -1.76 12.79
CA GLY A 327 -3.86 -0.38 13.27
C GLY A 327 -2.70 0.47 12.73
N ILE A 328 -2.73 1.78 12.98
CA ILE A 328 -1.65 2.69 12.59
C ILE A 328 -0.61 2.71 13.71
N TRP A 329 0.60 2.24 13.41
CA TRP A 329 1.73 2.21 14.33
C TRP A 329 2.71 3.34 14.00
N PHE A 330 3.16 4.07 15.01
CA PHE A 330 4.23 5.06 14.90
C PHE A 330 5.27 4.78 15.98
N PHE A 331 6.52 4.51 15.59
CA PHE A 331 7.63 4.16 16.49
C PHE A 331 7.23 3.22 17.66
N TRP A 332 6.48 2.15 17.34
CA TRP A 332 6.07 1.07 18.26
C TRP A 332 4.90 1.40 19.18
N LEU A 333 4.35 2.61 19.11
CA LEU A 333 3.10 2.99 19.75
C LEU A 333 1.96 2.90 18.75
N LYS A 334 0.85 2.28 19.18
CA LYS A 334 -0.37 2.19 18.37
C LYS A 334 -1.15 3.49 18.53
N MET A 335 -0.98 4.40 17.58
CA MET A 335 -1.59 5.73 17.61
C MET A 335 -3.10 5.67 17.36
N TYR A 336 -3.54 4.92 16.34
CA TYR A 336 -4.95 4.86 15.97
C TYR A 336 -5.41 3.44 15.65
N LYS A 337 -6.52 3.03 16.27
CA LYS A 337 -7.27 1.79 15.93
C LYS A 337 -8.35 2.16 14.92
N ILE A 338 -8.29 1.60 13.71
CA ILE A 338 -9.28 1.89 12.67
C ILE A 338 -10.55 1.07 12.93
N ARG A 339 -11.58 1.72 13.44
CA ARG A 339 -12.92 1.17 13.68
C ARG A 339 -13.91 1.61 12.58
N PRO A 340 -14.75 0.71 12.05
CA PRO A 340 -15.81 1.13 11.14
C PRO A 340 -16.76 2.11 11.83
N ARG A 341 -17.05 3.25 11.18
CA ARG A 341 -18.01 4.28 11.66
C ARG A 341 -17.68 4.99 12.97
N ARG A 342 -16.55 4.67 13.63
CA ARG A 342 -16.07 5.32 14.87
C ARG A 342 -14.61 5.79 14.78
N THR A 343 -14.06 5.97 13.59
CA THR A 343 -12.71 6.54 13.42
C THR A 343 -12.74 8.06 13.52
N ARG A 344 -11.91 8.62 14.40
CA ARG A 344 -11.64 10.06 14.44
C ARG A 344 -11.14 10.55 13.06
N PRO A 345 -11.50 11.76 12.60
CA PRO A 345 -11.12 12.28 11.27
C PRO A 345 -9.60 12.26 11.01
N GLN A 346 -8.79 12.53 12.04
CA GLN A 346 -7.32 12.45 12.01
C GLN A 346 -6.81 11.06 11.61
N GLY A 347 -7.41 10.00 12.15
CA GLY A 347 -7.03 8.63 11.84
C GLY A 347 -7.30 8.26 10.37
N ILE A 348 -8.38 8.81 9.80
CA ILE A 348 -8.69 8.65 8.37
C ILE A 348 -7.67 9.41 7.51
N LEU A 349 -7.27 10.62 7.91
CA LEU A 349 -6.24 11.40 7.21
C LEU A 349 -4.88 10.67 7.21
N MET A 350 -4.48 10.09 8.35
CA MET A 350 -3.27 9.29 8.46
C MET A 350 -3.33 8.01 7.61
N LEU A 351 -4.49 7.34 7.57
CA LEU A 351 -4.72 6.21 6.66
C LEU A 351 -4.53 6.64 5.19
N CYS A 352 -5.08 7.78 4.79
CA CYS A 352 -4.89 8.33 3.45
C CYS A 352 -3.42 8.62 3.13
N MET A 353 -2.68 9.21 4.08
CA MET A 353 -1.25 9.47 3.93
C MET A 353 -0.44 8.17 3.73
N ILE A 354 -0.68 7.16 4.58
CA ILE A 354 -0.02 5.85 4.47
C ILE A 354 -0.37 5.18 3.13
N LEU A 355 -1.63 5.24 2.71
CA LEU A 355 -2.07 4.65 1.44
C LEU A 355 -1.39 5.32 0.24
N MET A 356 -1.24 6.65 0.27
CA MET A 356 -0.53 7.40 -0.77
C MET A 356 0.95 6.99 -0.88
N PHE A 357 1.65 6.80 0.24
CA PHE A 357 3.00 6.25 0.24
C PHE A 357 3.05 4.82 -0.31
N ILE A 358 2.10 3.98 0.09
CA ILE A 358 2.00 2.60 -0.42
C ILE A 358 1.77 2.59 -1.94
N ILE A 359 0.96 3.48 -2.50
CA ILE A 359 0.73 3.56 -3.96
C ILE A 359 2.01 3.93 -4.71
N LEU A 360 2.79 4.88 -4.18
CA LEU A 360 4.09 5.23 -4.73
C LEU A 360 5.06 4.04 -4.72
N ALA A 361 4.98 3.17 -3.70
CA ALA A 361 5.76 1.94 -3.62
C ALA A 361 5.22 0.82 -4.53
N ILE A 362 3.90 0.65 -4.63
CA ILE A 362 3.23 -0.31 -5.54
C ILE A 362 3.68 -0.03 -6.96
N ASN A 363 3.81 1.23 -7.37
CA ASN A 363 4.29 1.60 -8.68
C ASN A 363 5.65 0.93 -8.99
N ILE A 364 6.59 0.99 -8.04
CA ILE A 364 7.91 0.35 -8.16
C ILE A 364 7.81 -1.18 -8.13
N ILE A 365 7.00 -1.75 -7.23
CA ILE A 365 6.79 -3.20 -7.13
C ILE A 365 6.20 -3.77 -8.41
N VAL A 366 5.27 -3.07 -9.07
CA VAL A 366 4.68 -3.49 -10.35
C VAL A 366 5.74 -3.63 -11.44
N TYR A 367 6.74 -2.74 -11.50
CA TYR A 367 7.88 -2.92 -12.42
C TYR A 367 8.71 -4.17 -12.14
N GLN A 368 8.81 -4.58 -10.88
CA GLN A 368 9.46 -5.84 -10.52
C GLN A 368 8.56 -7.04 -10.79
N LEU A 369 7.24 -6.85 -10.70
CA LEU A 369 6.25 -7.88 -10.96
C LEU A 369 6.13 -8.20 -12.46
N THR A 370 6.22 -7.19 -13.32
CA THR A 370 5.92 -7.30 -14.76
C THR A 370 6.92 -6.55 -15.63
N PRO A 371 8.22 -6.91 -15.58
CA PRO A 371 9.26 -6.17 -16.28
C PRO A 371 9.12 -6.16 -17.82
N GLN A 372 8.54 -7.18 -18.48
CA GLN A 372 8.35 -7.10 -19.95
C GLN A 372 7.18 -6.20 -20.26
N TYR A 373 6.05 -6.54 -19.64
CA TYR A 373 4.78 -5.89 -19.92
C TYR A 373 4.88 -4.39 -19.67
N SER A 374 5.46 -3.98 -18.54
CA SER A 374 5.56 -2.56 -18.15
C SER A 374 6.63 -1.79 -18.93
N MET A 375 7.68 -2.43 -19.42
CA MET A 375 8.79 -1.74 -20.11
C MET A 375 8.62 -1.74 -21.64
N TYR A 376 8.27 -2.87 -22.23
CA TYR A 376 8.26 -3.07 -23.68
C TYR A 376 6.91 -3.60 -24.21
N GLY A 377 6.01 -4.06 -23.33
CA GLY A 377 4.74 -4.69 -23.74
C GLY A 377 4.97 -5.96 -24.56
N SER A 378 4.27 -6.09 -25.68
CA SER A 378 4.36 -7.24 -26.60
C SER A 378 5.45 -7.09 -27.68
N GLN A 379 6.29 -6.04 -27.61
CA GLN A 379 7.33 -5.78 -28.60
C GLN A 379 8.36 -6.92 -28.65
N MET A 380 8.72 -7.31 -29.88
CA MET A 380 9.75 -8.28 -30.22
C MET A 380 10.60 -7.70 -31.34
N TYR A 381 11.89 -8.02 -31.35
CA TYR A 381 12.78 -7.65 -32.45
C TYR A 381 13.36 -8.89 -33.11
N LYS A 382 13.82 -8.74 -34.36
CA LYS A 382 14.47 -9.81 -35.13
C LYS A 382 15.97 -9.76 -34.87
N ALA A 383 16.48 -10.65 -34.03
CA ALA A 383 17.91 -10.78 -33.80
C ALA A 383 18.54 -11.60 -34.94
N ALA A 384 19.58 -11.04 -35.59
CA ALA A 384 20.38 -11.74 -36.59
C ALA A 384 21.35 -12.71 -35.89
N HIS A 385 21.29 -13.98 -36.25
CA HIS A 385 22.18 -15.01 -35.74
C HIS A 385 22.96 -15.63 -36.90
N ASN A 386 24.29 -15.69 -36.76
CA ASN A 386 25.13 -16.36 -37.73
C ASN A 386 24.98 -17.87 -37.52
N THR A 387 24.41 -18.55 -38.50
CA THR A 387 24.26 -20.01 -38.51
C THR A 387 25.05 -20.58 -39.69
N THR A 388 25.89 -21.57 -39.42
CA THR A 388 26.57 -22.32 -40.47
C THR A 388 25.69 -23.48 -40.89
N VAL A 389 25.03 -23.37 -42.05
CA VAL A 389 24.32 -24.49 -42.67
C VAL A 389 25.13 -24.87 -43.91
N LEU A 390 25.60 -26.11 -44.00
CA LEU A 390 26.40 -26.60 -45.13
C LEU A 390 27.74 -25.83 -45.36
N ASN A 391 28.47 -25.48 -44.29
CA ASN A 391 29.73 -24.69 -44.36
C ASN A 391 29.61 -23.32 -45.04
N LYS A 392 28.40 -22.81 -45.28
CA LYS A 392 28.15 -21.43 -45.72
C LYS A 392 27.64 -20.62 -44.52
N PRO A 393 28.19 -19.42 -44.26
CA PRO A 393 27.64 -18.53 -43.26
C PRO A 393 26.27 -18.03 -43.75
N THR A 394 25.21 -18.45 -43.08
CA THR A 394 23.83 -18.05 -43.38
C THR A 394 23.29 -17.27 -42.20
N ILE A 395 22.82 -16.06 -42.45
CA ILE A 395 22.20 -15.21 -41.43
C ILE A 395 20.76 -15.70 -41.23
N SER A 396 20.46 -16.24 -40.06
CA SER A 396 19.10 -16.60 -39.66
C SER A 396 18.56 -15.56 -38.69
N TYR A 397 17.29 -15.20 -38.82
CA TYR A 397 16.65 -14.22 -37.95
C TYR A 397 15.74 -14.94 -36.96
N LYS A 398 16.01 -14.78 -35.67
CA LYS A 398 15.16 -15.31 -34.59
C LYS A 398 14.41 -14.15 -33.92
N LEU A 399 13.12 -14.35 -33.63
CA LEU A 399 12.38 -13.40 -32.81
C LEU A 399 12.87 -13.51 -31.36
N GLU A 400 13.32 -12.41 -30.79
CA GLU A 400 13.68 -12.28 -29.38
C GLU A 400 12.90 -11.16 -28.70
N HIS A 401 12.69 -11.31 -27.39
CA HIS A 401 12.07 -10.29 -26.55
C HIS A 401 13.00 -9.10 -26.37
N CYS A 402 12.45 -7.88 -26.40
CA CYS A 402 13.18 -6.65 -26.09
C CYS A 402 13.81 -6.71 -24.70
N SER A 403 15.06 -6.23 -24.60
CA SER A 403 15.84 -6.19 -23.35
C SER A 403 16.57 -4.85 -23.21
N LEU A 404 17.17 -4.57 -22.04
CA LEU A 404 17.88 -3.31 -21.81
C LEU A 404 19.16 -3.17 -22.65
N ASP A 405 19.71 -4.27 -23.17
CA ASP A 405 20.89 -4.27 -24.03
C ASP A 405 20.52 -4.08 -25.53
N THR A 406 19.23 -4.05 -25.87
CA THR A 406 18.74 -3.86 -27.24
C THR A 406 18.83 -2.38 -27.65
N SER A 407 19.12 -2.11 -28.94
CA SER A 407 19.19 -0.75 -29.47
C SER A 407 17.83 -0.04 -29.36
N ARG A 408 17.84 1.30 -29.21
CA ARG A 408 16.60 2.09 -29.13
C ARG A 408 15.80 2.10 -30.43
N ASP A 409 16.46 1.80 -31.55
CA ASP A 409 15.85 1.80 -32.88
C ASP A 409 15.00 0.55 -33.10
N ASP A 410 15.32 -0.55 -32.39
CA ASP A 410 14.59 -1.83 -32.50
C ASP A 410 13.45 -1.97 -31.47
N CYS A 411 13.60 -1.37 -30.27
CA CYS A 411 12.65 -1.50 -29.17
C CYS A 411 12.46 -0.17 -28.42
N VAL A 412 11.20 0.29 -28.34
CA VAL A 412 10.85 1.54 -27.63
C VAL A 412 10.38 1.21 -26.20
N ILE A 413 11.08 1.78 -25.22
CA ILE A 413 10.75 1.65 -23.80
C ILE A 413 9.64 2.62 -23.38
N THR A 414 8.77 2.22 -22.45
CA THR A 414 7.75 3.12 -21.91
C THR A 414 8.37 4.29 -21.13
N ARG A 415 7.70 5.46 -21.15
CA ARG A 415 8.17 6.67 -20.45
C ARG A 415 8.32 6.48 -18.94
N MET A 416 7.41 5.70 -18.35
CA MET A 416 7.45 5.41 -16.92
C MET A 416 8.60 4.45 -16.56
N ALA A 417 8.88 3.45 -17.39
CA ALA A 417 10.07 2.61 -17.23
C ALA A 417 11.38 3.39 -17.45
N LEU A 418 11.40 4.34 -18.38
CA LEU A 418 12.54 5.23 -18.62
C LEU A 418 12.80 6.13 -17.39
N LEU A 419 11.75 6.69 -16.79
CA LEU A 419 11.85 7.51 -15.58
C LEU A 419 12.42 6.67 -14.42
N LEU A 420 11.89 5.46 -14.20
CA LEU A 420 12.34 4.58 -13.12
C LEU A 420 13.78 4.08 -13.34
N ASN A 421 14.15 3.71 -14.57
CA ASN A 421 15.52 3.27 -14.88
C ASN A 421 16.52 4.42 -14.79
N ARG A 422 16.17 5.62 -15.26
CA ARG A 422 16.99 6.83 -15.10
C ARG A 422 17.26 7.08 -13.62
N PHE A 423 16.26 6.88 -12.77
CA PHE A 423 16.39 6.97 -11.32
C PHE A 423 17.33 5.91 -10.72
N PHE A 424 17.11 4.62 -10.99
CA PHE A 424 17.98 3.54 -10.47
C PHE A 424 19.43 3.68 -10.94
N TYR A 425 19.62 4.14 -12.18
CA TYR A 425 20.94 4.37 -12.74
C TYR A 425 21.65 5.58 -12.11
N LYS A 426 20.94 6.71 -11.92
CA LYS A 426 21.50 7.90 -11.28
C LYS A 426 21.86 7.64 -9.82
N MET A 427 21.06 6.85 -9.11
CA MET A 427 21.23 6.57 -7.68
C MET A 427 21.16 5.08 -7.39
N TRP A 428 22.28 4.40 -7.62
CA TRP A 428 22.45 2.95 -7.45
C TRP A 428 22.03 2.43 -6.06
N PHE A 429 22.18 3.25 -5.00
CA PHE A 429 21.85 2.86 -3.63
C PHE A 429 20.35 2.58 -3.45
N PHE A 430 19.49 3.33 -4.14
CA PHE A 430 18.06 3.08 -4.08
C PHE A 430 17.71 1.76 -4.75
N GLY A 431 18.27 1.47 -5.94
CA GLY A 431 18.06 0.18 -6.61
C GLY A 431 18.43 -1.00 -5.72
N ALA A 432 19.57 -0.91 -5.02
CA ALA A 432 19.97 -1.92 -4.04
C ALA A 432 19.02 -1.99 -2.84
N ALA A 433 18.58 -0.85 -2.29
CA ALA A 433 17.63 -0.80 -1.18
C ALA A 433 16.28 -1.45 -1.55
N TYR A 434 15.74 -1.16 -2.74
CA TYR A 434 14.51 -1.78 -3.23
C TYR A 434 14.66 -3.29 -3.44
N TYR A 435 15.81 -3.76 -3.95
CA TYR A 435 16.08 -5.19 -4.09
C TYR A 435 16.02 -5.92 -2.74
N TRP A 436 16.72 -5.42 -1.73
CA TRP A 436 16.70 -6.01 -0.39
C TRP A 436 15.33 -5.86 0.30
N ALA A 437 14.66 -4.73 0.11
CA ALA A 437 13.30 -4.52 0.60
C ALA A 437 12.31 -5.55 0.02
N THR A 438 12.45 -5.95 -1.25
CA THR A 438 11.59 -6.98 -1.84
C THR A 438 11.85 -8.38 -1.23
N TRP A 439 13.09 -8.71 -0.86
CA TRP A 439 13.38 -9.93 -0.10
C TRP A 439 12.72 -9.93 1.28
N ILE A 440 12.81 -8.80 2.00
CA ILE A 440 12.14 -8.63 3.29
C ILE A 440 10.62 -8.75 3.10
N PHE A 441 10.06 -8.11 2.08
CA PHE A 441 8.64 -8.21 1.73
C PHE A 441 8.20 -9.67 1.52
N LEU A 442 8.96 -10.46 0.77
CA LEU A 442 8.70 -11.90 0.56
C LEU A 442 8.72 -12.67 1.90
N GLY A 443 9.70 -12.40 2.76
CA GLY A 443 9.80 -13.01 4.09
C GLY A 443 8.59 -12.68 4.98
N PHE A 444 8.18 -11.41 5.02
CA PHE A 444 6.99 -10.97 5.78
C PHE A 444 5.69 -11.54 5.22
N MET A 445 5.58 -11.77 3.90
CA MET A 445 4.41 -12.46 3.33
C MET A 445 4.32 -13.91 3.82
N VAL A 446 5.43 -14.65 3.86
CA VAL A 446 5.44 -16.03 4.38
C VAL A 446 5.09 -16.04 5.87
N LEU A 447 5.67 -15.14 6.66
CA LEU A 447 5.34 -15.01 8.09
C LEU A 447 3.87 -14.64 8.30
N GLY A 448 3.36 -13.68 7.51
CA GLY A 448 1.96 -13.26 7.53
C GLY A 448 1.02 -14.41 7.18
N PHE A 449 1.40 -15.27 6.24
CA PHE A 449 0.63 -16.47 5.87
C PHE A 449 0.57 -17.47 7.03
N LEU A 450 1.71 -17.77 7.67
CA LEU A 450 1.76 -18.66 8.84
C LEU A 450 0.88 -18.13 9.99
N VAL A 451 1.00 -16.84 10.31
CA VAL A 451 0.18 -16.18 11.33
C VAL A 451 -1.30 -16.23 10.96
N ALA A 452 -1.65 -15.96 9.70
CA ALA A 452 -3.03 -15.99 9.22
C ALA A 452 -3.64 -17.39 9.27
N VAL A 453 -2.86 -18.45 9.02
CA VAL A 453 -3.30 -19.85 9.13
C VAL A 453 -3.56 -20.23 10.60
N ILE A 454 -2.70 -19.83 11.54
CA ILE A 454 -2.84 -20.16 12.96
C ILE A 454 -3.95 -19.33 13.64
N LYS A 455 -4.15 -18.07 13.22
CA LYS A 455 -5.13 -17.17 13.84
C LYS A 455 -6.56 -17.71 13.76
N LYS A 456 -7.30 -17.68 14.87
CA LYS A 456 -8.70 -18.13 14.94
C LYS A 456 -9.63 -17.25 14.11
N ARG A 457 -10.83 -17.75 13.80
CA ARG A 457 -11.90 -16.99 13.12
C ARG A 457 -12.20 -15.70 13.89
N LYS A 458 -12.43 -14.60 13.17
CA LYS A 458 -12.86 -13.34 13.77
C LYS A 458 -14.26 -13.47 14.36
N SER A 459 -14.50 -12.79 15.49
CA SER A 459 -15.83 -12.72 16.10
C SER A 459 -16.80 -11.95 15.22
N ALA A 460 -18.11 -12.23 15.35
CA ALA A 460 -19.17 -11.52 14.65
C ALA A 460 -19.31 -10.04 15.09
N ILE A 461 -18.75 -9.68 16.25
CA ILE A 461 -18.80 -8.34 16.86
C ILE A 461 -17.43 -7.62 16.85
N ASP A 462 -16.43 -8.16 16.14
CA ASP A 462 -15.06 -7.61 16.10
C ASP A 462 -15.06 -6.12 15.68
N GLY A 463 -14.71 -5.22 16.62
CA GLY A 463 -14.65 -3.76 16.44
C GLY A 463 -15.95 -2.98 16.69
N GLU A 464 -17.00 -3.61 17.22
CA GLU A 464 -18.27 -2.96 17.59
C GLU A 464 -18.46 -2.86 19.12
N VAL A 465 -17.91 -3.80 19.88
CA VAL A 465 -17.85 -3.79 21.35
C VAL A 465 -16.45 -4.27 21.76
N ASP A 466 -15.63 -3.37 22.30
CA ASP A 466 -14.29 -3.66 22.82
C ASP A 466 -14.20 -3.25 24.30
N GLU A 467 -13.29 -3.88 25.05
CA GLU A 467 -13.00 -3.53 26.46
C GLU A 467 -12.55 -2.06 26.60
N ASP A 468 -11.82 -1.53 25.60
CA ASP A 468 -11.34 -0.14 25.55
C ASP A 468 -12.47 0.93 25.53
N ASP A 469 -13.73 0.55 25.22
CA ASP A 469 -14.85 1.51 25.17
C ASP A 469 -15.30 1.98 26.57
N PHE A 470 -14.77 1.38 27.64
CA PHE A 470 -15.08 1.78 29.03
C PHE A 470 -14.26 2.99 29.47
N ASP A 471 -12.98 3.06 29.07
CA ASP A 471 -12.07 4.16 29.43
C ASP A 471 -12.52 5.50 28.82
N GLU A 472 -13.06 5.49 27.59
CA GLU A 472 -13.55 6.70 26.91
C GLU A 472 -14.82 7.28 27.58
N SER A 473 -15.67 6.43 28.17
CA SER A 473 -16.88 6.88 28.87
C SER A 473 -16.61 7.41 30.27
N ASP A 474 -15.53 6.96 30.92
CA ASP A 474 -15.13 7.46 32.24
C ASP A 474 -14.46 8.83 32.14
N GLU A 475 -13.71 9.12 31.06
CA GLU A 475 -13.19 10.48 30.79
C GLU A 475 -14.32 11.50 30.53
N GLU A 476 -15.39 11.12 29.80
CA GLU A 476 -16.54 12.00 29.60
C GLU A 476 -17.32 12.29 30.90
N MET A 477 -17.41 11.32 31.83
CA MET A 477 -18.04 11.52 33.15
C MET A 477 -17.20 12.36 34.11
N ILE A 478 -15.88 12.44 33.93
CA ILE A 478 -15.01 13.30 34.73
C ILE A 478 -15.08 14.77 34.25
N HIS A 479 -15.59 14.99 33.03
CA HIS A 479 -15.71 16.31 32.39
C HIS A 479 -17.13 16.90 32.35
N ALA A 480 -18.12 16.21 32.93
CA ALA A 480 -19.49 16.72 33.15
C ALA A 480 -19.72 17.07 34.62
#